data_AF-W2LMQ3-F1
#
_entry.id   AF-W2LMQ3-F1
#
_cell.length_a   1.000
_cell.length_b   1.000
_cell.length_c   1.000
_cell.angle_alpha   90.00
_cell.angle_beta   90.00
_cell.angle_gamma   90.00
#
_symmetry.space_group_name_H-M   'P 1'
#
loop_
_entity.id
_entity.type
_entity.pdbx_description
1 polymer ?
#
loop_
_entity_poly.entity_id
_entity_poly.type
_entity_poly.pdbx_seq_one_letter_code
_entity_poly.pdbx_strand_id
1 'polypeptide(L)'
;MVRVSAVTFVLLSVLSWTPTSTSTRTGVVCAKVGSVISAATRLCICEPCHVCEFKKKSLSCGYIERQGLDISDGSNLKVDQPLLAPTDWFLTEAEITASRGGSPRSDLATYSTGNDVKTYTFTKEFFDAAFADLSSSKTGDRVMLTGWGTDLIPFQPDVDGGKKSQLHDVVSGVIQRGGSFHALVWANLLDKSQNIKVRDDINAIPVSPTGEKPLFIFDDRTRVVTSSHHQKNLIIAANTSTGVDEHPVAFVGGVDITSDRWDTIYHN
;
A
#
# COMPACT_ATOMS: atom_id res chain seq x y z
N MET A 1 -69.07 -35.00 -34.23
CA MET A 1 -69.00 -36.17 -33.33
C MET A 1 -67.66 -36.83 -33.57
N VAL A 2 -66.72 -36.72 -32.63
CA VAL A 2 -65.66 -37.67 -32.24
C VAL A 2 -64.77 -36.92 -31.23
N ARG A 3 -64.83 -37.38 -29.98
CA ARG A 3 -63.94 -36.97 -28.88
C ARG A 3 -62.62 -37.72 -29.04
N VAL A 4 -61.49 -37.05 -28.84
CA VAL A 4 -60.21 -37.71 -28.54
C VAL A 4 -59.62 -37.05 -27.30
N SER A 5 -59.35 -37.89 -26.30
CA SER A 5 -58.92 -37.56 -24.95
C SER A 5 -57.53 -36.93 -24.90
N ALA A 6 -57.36 -35.94 -24.05
CA ALA A 6 -56.05 -35.43 -23.64
C ALA A 6 -55.37 -36.44 -22.69
N VAL A 7 -54.16 -36.88 -23.03
CA VAL A 7 -53.27 -37.65 -22.15
C VAL A 7 -52.31 -36.66 -21.52
N THR A 8 -52.41 -36.47 -20.21
CA THR A 8 -51.50 -35.63 -19.43
C THR A 8 -50.23 -36.43 -19.13
N PHE A 9 -49.10 -36.05 -19.74
CA PHE A 9 -47.78 -36.54 -19.31
C PHE A 9 -47.33 -35.77 -18.07
N VAL A 10 -47.20 -36.46 -16.94
CA VAL A 10 -46.54 -35.94 -15.74
C VAL A 10 -45.03 -36.06 -15.97
N LEU A 11 -44.36 -34.93 -16.21
CA LEU A 11 -42.90 -34.87 -16.17
C LEU A 11 -42.46 -35.02 -14.71
N LEU A 12 -41.79 -36.14 -14.39
CA LEU A 12 -41.00 -36.24 -13.16
C LEU A 12 -39.82 -35.28 -13.26
N SER A 13 -39.82 -34.23 -12.45
CA SER A 13 -38.67 -33.38 -12.19
C SER A 13 -37.59 -34.19 -11.48
N VAL A 14 -36.55 -34.57 -12.22
CA VAL A 14 -35.32 -35.12 -11.65
C VAL A 14 -34.65 -34.00 -10.86
N LEU A 15 -34.70 -34.06 -9.53
CA LEU A 15 -33.92 -33.18 -8.66
C LEU A 15 -32.44 -33.39 -8.98
N SER A 16 -31.86 -32.45 -9.74
CA SER A 16 -30.43 -32.32 -9.90
C SER A 16 -29.81 -32.05 -8.53
N TRP A 17 -29.09 -33.05 -8.00
CA TRP A 17 -28.24 -32.88 -6.83
C TRP A 17 -27.11 -31.93 -7.25
N THR A 18 -27.16 -30.70 -6.75
CA THR A 18 -25.98 -29.83 -6.78
C THR A 18 -24.92 -30.46 -5.88
N PRO A 19 -23.66 -30.61 -6.35
CA PRO A 19 -22.60 -31.03 -5.47
C PRO A 19 -22.52 -30.03 -4.33
N THR A 20 -22.53 -30.54 -3.10
CA THR A 20 -22.33 -29.73 -1.90
C THR A 20 -20.93 -29.15 -2.01
N SER A 21 -20.83 -27.87 -2.35
CA SER A 21 -19.56 -27.16 -2.38
C SER A 21 -18.98 -27.18 -0.98
N THR A 22 -17.99 -28.04 -0.74
CA THR A 22 -17.10 -27.93 0.43
C THR A 22 -16.37 -26.61 0.31
N SER A 23 -16.91 -25.57 0.94
CA SER A 23 -16.23 -24.30 1.09
C SER A 23 -14.96 -24.55 1.91
N THR A 24 -13.81 -24.34 1.27
CA THR A 24 -12.49 -24.49 1.87
C THR A 24 -11.86 -23.13 1.92
N ARG A 25 -11.86 -22.46 3.07
CA ARG A 25 -10.98 -21.31 3.29
C ARG A 25 -9.55 -21.75 3.00
N THR A 26 -8.91 -21.19 1.97
CA THR A 26 -7.49 -21.40 1.71
C THR A 26 -6.70 -20.97 2.94
N GLY A 27 -5.99 -21.92 3.56
CA GLY A 27 -5.07 -21.67 4.68
C GLY A 27 -5.39 -22.39 5.99
N VAL A 28 -6.59 -22.96 6.18
CA VAL A 28 -6.90 -23.77 7.38
C VAL A 28 -7.56 -25.08 6.98
N VAL A 29 -6.96 -26.21 7.37
CA VAL A 29 -7.54 -27.54 7.18
C VAL A 29 -7.96 -28.07 8.55
N CYS A 30 -9.27 -28.21 8.76
CA CYS A 30 -9.79 -28.80 9.99
C CYS A 30 -9.59 -30.31 9.98
N ALA A 31 -8.63 -30.81 10.77
CA ALA A 31 -8.32 -32.23 10.90
C ALA A 31 -8.58 -32.75 12.31
N LYS A 32 -8.83 -34.06 12.47
CA LYS A 32 -8.90 -34.68 13.79
C LYS A 32 -7.52 -34.71 14.42
N VAL A 33 -7.41 -34.41 15.71
CA VAL A 33 -6.15 -34.60 16.43
C VAL A 33 -5.79 -36.09 16.44
N GLY A 34 -4.53 -36.41 16.13
CA GLY A 34 -4.08 -37.78 15.82
C GLY A 34 -4.21 -38.81 16.94
N SER A 35 -4.56 -38.44 18.17
CA SER A 35 -4.81 -39.39 19.26
C SER A 35 -5.76 -38.85 20.34
N VAL A 36 -6.35 -39.76 21.11
CA VAL A 36 -7.22 -39.45 22.26
C VAL A 36 -6.46 -38.67 23.34
N ILE A 37 -5.17 -38.97 23.51
CA ILE A 37 -4.28 -38.25 24.42
C ILE A 37 -4.13 -36.81 23.95
N SER A 38 -3.82 -36.60 22.66
CA SER A 38 -3.69 -35.27 22.07
C SER A 38 -4.98 -34.44 22.21
N ALA A 39 -6.14 -35.08 22.06
CA ALA A 39 -7.42 -34.41 22.24
C ALA A 39 -7.67 -33.99 23.70
N ALA A 40 -7.31 -34.85 24.67
CA ALA A 40 -7.42 -34.55 26.08
C ALA A 40 -6.44 -33.45 26.52
N THR A 41 -5.19 -33.47 26.05
CA THR A 41 -4.18 -32.46 26.40
C THR A 41 -4.51 -31.09 25.80
N ARG A 42 -5.05 -31.06 24.57
CA ARG A 42 -5.40 -29.80 23.87
C ARG A 42 -6.83 -29.35 24.10
N LEU A 43 -7.62 -30.12 24.86
CA LEU A 43 -9.04 -29.88 25.16
C LEU A 43 -9.89 -29.67 23.89
N CYS A 44 -9.54 -30.32 22.78
CA CYS A 44 -10.21 -30.17 21.49
C CYS A 44 -10.10 -31.45 20.65
N ILE A 45 -11.09 -31.74 19.80
CA ILE A 45 -11.11 -32.94 18.92
C ILE A 45 -10.57 -32.63 17.52
N CYS A 46 -10.59 -31.34 17.13
CA CYS A 46 -10.23 -30.88 15.80
C CYS A 46 -9.18 -29.78 15.91
N GLU A 47 -8.17 -29.81 15.05
CA GLU A 47 -7.14 -28.79 14.98
C GLU A 47 -7.25 -27.97 13.68
N PRO A 48 -6.94 -26.65 13.73
CA PRO A 48 -6.58 -25.86 14.91
C PRO A 48 -7.75 -25.64 15.88
N CYS A 49 -7.52 -25.86 17.18
CA CYS A 49 -8.60 -25.88 18.21
C CYS A 49 -9.42 -24.59 18.31
N HIS A 50 -8.84 -23.44 17.94
CA HIS A 50 -9.49 -22.13 18.02
C HIS A 50 -10.37 -21.81 16.81
N VAL A 51 -10.32 -22.64 15.76
CA VAL A 51 -11.01 -22.42 14.48
C VAL A 51 -11.93 -23.61 14.10
N CYS A 52 -11.61 -24.81 14.58
CA CYS A 52 -12.26 -26.05 14.17
C CYS A 52 -12.97 -26.76 15.33
N GLU A 53 -14.12 -27.36 15.04
CA GLU A 53 -14.89 -28.20 15.95
C GLU A 53 -15.32 -29.52 15.30
N PHE A 54 -15.67 -30.49 16.14
CA PHE A 54 -16.21 -31.76 15.67
C PHE A 54 -17.71 -31.63 15.37
N LYS A 55 -18.07 -31.73 14.09
CA LYS A 55 -19.46 -31.65 13.64
C LYS A 55 -20.10 -33.02 13.77
N LYS A 56 -20.92 -33.20 14.80
CA LYS A 56 -21.63 -34.47 15.06
C LYS A 56 -22.47 -34.96 13.87
N LYS A 57 -23.06 -34.05 13.09
CA LYS A 57 -23.91 -34.37 11.94
C LYS A 57 -23.14 -35.02 10.78
N SER A 58 -21.93 -34.55 10.50
CA SER A 58 -21.08 -35.06 9.41
C SER A 58 -20.00 -36.04 9.90
N LEU A 59 -19.89 -36.24 11.21
CA LEU A 59 -18.85 -37.04 11.88
C LEU A 59 -17.41 -36.63 11.46
N SER A 60 -17.25 -35.37 11.07
CA SER A 60 -16.02 -34.78 10.56
C SER A 60 -15.62 -33.54 11.35
N CYS A 61 -14.37 -33.10 11.20
CA CYS A 61 -13.94 -31.80 11.68
C CYS A 61 -14.35 -30.72 10.67
N GLY A 62 -14.84 -29.59 11.16
CA GLY A 62 -15.23 -28.43 10.36
C GLY A 62 -15.10 -27.13 11.15
N TYR A 63 -15.36 -26.00 10.49
CA TYR A 63 -15.23 -24.68 11.11
C TYR A 63 -16.24 -24.45 12.24
N ILE A 64 -15.82 -23.73 13.28
CA ILE A 64 -16.73 -23.17 14.29
C ILE A 64 -17.54 -22.07 13.60
N GLU A 65 -18.83 -22.29 13.40
CA GLU A 65 -19.70 -21.30 12.77
C GLU A 65 -20.00 -20.18 13.76
N ARG A 66 -19.70 -18.94 13.37
CA ARG A 66 -20.06 -17.73 14.12
C ARG A 66 -20.88 -16.80 13.24
N GLN A 67 -21.78 -16.04 13.83
CA GLN A 67 -22.53 -15.04 13.08
C GLN A 67 -21.56 -14.03 12.45
N GLY A 68 -21.66 -13.84 11.13
CA GLY A 68 -20.72 -13.01 10.35
C GLY A 68 -19.45 -13.72 9.90
N LEU A 69 -19.31 -15.03 10.14
CA LEU A 69 -18.22 -15.81 9.56
C LEU A 69 -18.47 -15.99 8.05
N ASP A 70 -17.64 -15.33 7.24
CA ASP A 70 -17.57 -15.59 5.82
C ASP A 70 -16.71 -16.84 5.57
N ILE A 71 -17.33 -17.85 4.96
CA ILE A 71 -16.69 -19.11 4.57
C ILE A 71 -16.25 -19.09 3.10
N SER A 72 -16.45 -17.97 2.40
CA SER A 72 -15.91 -17.73 1.08
C SER A 72 -14.39 -17.91 1.06
N ASP A 73 -13.89 -18.61 0.06
CA ASP A 73 -12.47 -18.65 -0.32
C ASP A 73 -12.15 -17.58 -1.39
N GLY A 74 -13.07 -16.64 -1.60
CA GLY A 74 -13.02 -15.65 -2.66
C GLY A 74 -13.50 -16.16 -4.02
N SER A 75 -13.68 -17.47 -4.24
CA SER A 75 -14.06 -18.01 -5.56
C SER A 75 -15.51 -17.69 -5.94
N ASN A 76 -16.37 -17.49 -4.94
CA ASN A 76 -17.76 -17.06 -5.12
C ASN A 76 -17.91 -15.54 -5.24
N LEU A 77 -16.82 -14.78 -5.09
CA LEU A 77 -16.84 -13.35 -5.36
C LEU A 77 -16.80 -13.17 -6.88
N LYS A 78 -17.79 -12.48 -7.43
CA LYS A 78 -17.70 -11.96 -8.79
C LYS A 78 -16.74 -10.78 -8.75
N VAL A 79 -15.46 -11.06 -8.94
CA VAL A 79 -14.44 -10.03 -9.02
C VAL A 79 -14.51 -9.40 -10.40
N ASP A 80 -14.79 -8.10 -10.48
CA ASP A 80 -14.56 -7.34 -11.70
C ASP A 80 -13.04 -7.32 -11.92
N GLN A 81 -12.59 -8.02 -12.96
CA GLN A 81 -11.19 -8.02 -13.32
C GLN A 81 -10.78 -6.59 -13.69
N PRO A 82 -9.62 -6.10 -13.20
CA PRO A 82 -9.14 -4.78 -13.59
C PRO A 82 -8.93 -4.74 -15.11
N LEU A 83 -9.13 -3.56 -15.69
CA LEU A 83 -8.78 -3.31 -17.08
C LEU A 83 -7.27 -3.48 -17.25
N LEU A 84 -6.86 -4.42 -18.11
CA LEU A 84 -5.45 -4.81 -18.26
C LEU A 84 -4.73 -4.01 -19.35
N ALA A 85 -5.47 -3.44 -20.32
CA ALA A 85 -4.83 -2.70 -21.40
C ALA A 85 -4.36 -1.32 -20.90
N PRO A 86 -3.09 -0.91 -21.13
CA PRO A 86 -2.59 0.41 -20.73
C PRO A 86 -3.47 1.57 -21.15
N THR A 87 -4.08 1.47 -22.34
CA THR A 87 -5.01 2.47 -22.88
C THR A 87 -6.25 2.70 -22.03
N ASP A 88 -6.59 1.77 -21.15
CA ASP A 88 -7.77 1.85 -20.30
C ASP A 88 -7.51 2.62 -18.99
N TRP A 89 -6.24 2.86 -18.64
CA TRP A 89 -5.84 3.49 -17.38
C TRP A 89 -4.76 4.58 -17.50
N PHE A 90 -4.03 4.64 -18.61
CA PHE A 90 -3.13 5.76 -18.90
C PHE A 90 -3.91 7.04 -19.14
N LEU A 91 -3.45 8.12 -18.50
CA LEU A 91 -3.99 9.46 -18.72
C LEU A 91 -3.76 9.88 -20.17
N THR A 92 -4.80 10.42 -20.80
CA THR A 92 -4.72 11.05 -22.13
C THR A 92 -4.30 12.51 -22.00
N GLU A 93 -3.77 13.09 -23.08
CA GLU A 93 -3.47 14.54 -23.14
C GLU A 93 -4.73 15.38 -22.89
N ALA A 94 -5.88 14.90 -23.36
CA ALA A 94 -7.18 15.54 -23.14
C ALA A 94 -7.54 15.57 -21.65
N GLU A 95 -7.35 14.47 -20.92
CA GLU A 95 -7.61 14.41 -19.48
C GLU A 95 -6.65 15.29 -18.68
N ILE A 96 -5.35 15.28 -19.02
CA ILE A 96 -4.35 16.17 -18.41
C ILE A 96 -4.70 17.66 -18.64
N THR A 97 -5.17 17.99 -19.85
CA THR A 97 -5.58 19.35 -20.19
C THR A 97 -6.86 19.74 -19.44
N ALA A 98 -7.84 18.84 -19.38
CA ALA A 98 -9.08 19.04 -18.65
C ALA A 98 -8.83 19.22 -17.14
N SER A 99 -7.88 18.48 -16.54
CA SER A 99 -7.53 18.60 -15.13
C SER A 99 -6.93 19.98 -14.77
N ARG A 100 -6.53 20.77 -15.77
CA ARG A 100 -6.04 22.15 -15.64
C ARG A 100 -7.00 23.16 -16.26
N GLY A 101 -8.30 22.86 -16.30
CA GLY A 101 -9.33 23.78 -16.80
C GLY A 101 -9.16 24.14 -18.28
N GLY A 102 -8.63 23.23 -19.10
CA GLY A 102 -8.44 23.42 -20.53
C GLY A 102 -7.07 23.98 -20.93
N SER A 103 -6.19 24.31 -19.96
CA SER A 103 -4.83 24.76 -20.27
C SER A 103 -3.91 23.56 -20.54
N PRO A 104 -3.27 23.47 -21.73
CA PRO A 104 -2.42 22.33 -22.06
C PRO A 104 -1.17 22.26 -21.17
N ARG A 105 -0.61 21.05 -21.04
CA ARG A 105 0.72 20.80 -20.43
C ARG A 105 1.65 20.22 -21.48
N SER A 106 2.27 21.08 -22.29
CA SER A 106 3.18 20.67 -23.38
C SER A 106 4.50 20.08 -22.89
N ASP A 107 4.80 20.21 -21.59
CA ASP A 107 6.01 19.74 -20.92
C ASP A 107 5.79 18.45 -20.10
N LEU A 108 4.61 17.83 -20.20
CA LEU A 108 4.26 16.62 -19.47
C LEU A 108 3.87 15.50 -20.44
N ALA A 109 4.66 14.42 -20.45
CA ALA A 109 4.29 13.21 -21.16
C ALA A 109 3.12 12.49 -20.44
N THR A 110 2.24 11.88 -21.21
CA THR A 110 1.12 11.05 -20.69
C THR A 110 1.61 9.76 -20.05
N TYR A 111 2.71 9.20 -20.56
CA TYR A 111 3.40 8.04 -20.03
C TYR A 111 4.87 8.05 -20.48
N SER A 112 5.68 7.21 -19.85
CA SER A 112 7.05 6.90 -20.25
C SER A 112 7.21 5.40 -20.53
N THR A 113 8.22 5.04 -21.30
CA THR A 113 8.60 3.64 -21.56
C THR A 113 10.05 3.42 -21.14
N GLY A 114 10.44 2.16 -20.89
CA GLY A 114 11.80 1.82 -20.44
C GLY A 114 12.09 2.16 -18.98
N ASN A 115 11.05 2.37 -18.16
CA ASN A 115 11.21 2.60 -16.72
C ASN A 115 11.71 1.33 -16.02
N ASP A 116 12.67 1.48 -15.11
CA ASP A 116 13.01 0.43 -14.14
C ASP A 116 12.11 0.56 -12.91
N VAL A 117 11.29 -0.45 -12.66
CA VAL A 117 10.27 -0.43 -11.59
C VAL A 117 10.58 -1.52 -10.58
N LYS A 118 10.88 -1.09 -9.36
CA LYS A 118 11.09 -1.98 -8.21
C LYS A 118 9.93 -1.87 -7.23
N THR A 119 9.35 -3.02 -6.88
CA THR A 119 8.34 -3.10 -5.82
C THR A 119 9.01 -3.37 -4.47
N TYR A 120 8.48 -2.72 -3.42
CA TYR A 120 8.90 -2.95 -2.03
C TYR A 120 7.74 -3.63 -1.30
N THR A 121 7.95 -4.88 -0.88
CA THR A 121 6.85 -5.71 -0.37
C THR A 121 6.57 -5.44 1.10
N PHE A 122 7.61 -5.08 1.86
CA PHE A 122 7.51 -4.61 3.23
C PHE A 122 8.28 -3.30 3.35
N THR A 123 7.84 -2.45 4.27
CA THR A 123 8.20 -1.03 4.26
C THR A 123 9.65 -0.76 4.62
N LYS A 124 10.32 -1.66 5.37
CA LYS A 124 11.77 -1.59 5.61
C LYS A 124 12.56 -1.42 4.31
N GLU A 125 12.22 -2.15 3.25
CA GLU A 125 12.97 -2.08 1.99
C GLU A 125 12.86 -0.70 1.33
N PHE A 126 11.69 -0.07 1.44
CA PHE A 126 11.48 1.31 1.00
C PHE A 126 12.35 2.28 1.81
N PHE A 127 12.35 2.17 3.14
CA PHE A 127 13.16 3.06 3.98
C PHE A 127 14.66 2.88 3.75
N ASP A 128 15.14 1.64 3.61
CA ASP A 128 16.55 1.35 3.31
C ASP A 128 16.97 1.93 1.95
N ALA A 129 16.16 1.74 0.92
CA ALA A 129 16.43 2.27 -0.42
C ALA A 129 16.37 3.81 -0.47
N ALA A 130 15.33 4.40 0.13
CA ALA A 130 15.20 5.85 0.20
C ALA A 130 16.36 6.48 0.97
N PHE A 131 16.79 5.87 2.07
CA PHE A 131 17.95 6.33 2.83
C PHE A 131 19.24 6.26 2.00
N ALA A 132 19.46 5.18 1.25
CA ALA A 132 20.63 5.04 0.39
C ALA A 132 20.68 6.13 -0.69
N ASP A 133 19.57 6.35 -1.41
CA ASP A 133 19.51 7.36 -2.47
C ASP A 133 19.65 8.78 -1.91
N LEU A 134 18.96 9.09 -0.80
CA LEU A 134 19.08 10.38 -0.12
C LEU A 134 20.51 10.64 0.37
N SER A 135 21.17 9.61 0.92
CA SER A 135 22.55 9.71 1.40
C SER A 135 23.56 9.88 0.27
N SER A 136 23.22 9.44 -0.94
CA SER A 136 24.05 9.58 -2.14
C SER A 136 23.90 10.91 -2.87
N SER A 137 22.98 11.78 -2.44
CA SER A 137 22.71 13.05 -3.10
C SER A 137 23.96 13.93 -3.21
N LYS A 138 24.04 14.69 -4.30
CA LYS A 138 25.17 15.54 -4.64
C LYS A 138 24.76 17.00 -4.71
N THR A 139 25.74 17.87 -4.89
CA THR A 139 25.52 19.30 -5.08
C THR A 139 24.59 19.56 -6.27
N GLY A 140 23.55 20.35 -6.05
CA GLY A 140 22.54 20.69 -7.05
C GLY A 140 21.41 19.66 -7.22
N ASP A 141 21.52 18.48 -6.61
CA ASP A 141 20.42 17.51 -6.67
C ASP A 141 19.17 18.05 -5.97
N ARG A 142 18.01 17.67 -6.49
CA ARG A 142 16.70 18.12 -6.01
C ARG A 142 15.99 16.98 -5.34
N VAL A 143 15.74 17.11 -4.04
CA VAL A 143 14.91 16.20 -3.25
C VAL A 143 13.54 16.85 -3.04
N MET A 144 12.49 16.17 -3.46
CA MET A 144 11.11 16.63 -3.36
C MET A 144 10.25 15.58 -2.65
N LEU A 145 9.57 15.97 -1.58
CA LEU A 145 8.73 15.12 -0.77
C LEU A 145 7.28 15.60 -0.80
N THR A 146 6.35 14.68 -1.01
CA THR A 146 4.95 14.87 -0.62
C THR A 146 4.52 13.79 0.35
N GLY A 147 3.65 14.15 1.29
CA GLY A 147 3.13 13.22 2.28
C GLY A 147 1.81 13.67 2.87
N TRP A 148 1.06 12.72 3.40
CA TRP A 148 -0.12 12.99 4.22
C TRP A 148 0.26 13.29 5.68
N GLY A 149 1.35 12.67 6.15
CA GLY A 149 1.93 12.91 7.47
C GLY A 149 3.44 12.72 7.46
N THR A 150 4.12 13.31 8.44
CA THR A 150 5.58 13.20 8.60
C THR A 150 5.96 13.12 10.06
N ASP A 151 7.05 12.43 10.39
CA ASP A 151 7.63 12.43 11.73
C ASP A 151 9.17 12.40 11.70
N LEU A 152 9.81 12.77 12.80
CA LEU A 152 11.26 12.71 13.00
C LEU A 152 11.70 11.28 13.41
N ILE A 153 11.48 10.35 12.51
CA ILE A 153 11.84 8.92 12.66
C ILE A 153 13.17 8.58 11.98
N PRO A 154 13.84 7.50 12.39
CA PRO A 154 14.97 6.94 11.65
C PRO A 154 14.47 6.14 10.45
N PHE A 155 15.21 6.17 9.33
CA PHE A 155 14.94 5.31 8.19
C PHE A 155 15.42 3.87 8.47
N GLN A 156 16.50 3.70 9.23
CA GLN A 156 17.09 2.40 9.54
C GLN A 156 17.13 2.17 11.07
N PRO A 157 15.98 2.04 11.75
CA PRO A 157 15.94 1.83 13.21
C PRO A 157 16.62 0.53 13.68
N ASP A 158 16.76 -0.47 12.81
CA ASP A 158 17.23 -1.82 13.12
C ASP A 158 18.74 -2.03 12.95
N VAL A 159 19.48 -1.00 12.49
CA VAL A 159 20.94 -1.08 12.29
C VAL A 159 21.70 -0.37 13.41
N ASP A 160 22.92 -0.83 13.68
CA ASP A 160 23.82 -0.15 14.60
C ASP A 160 24.13 1.27 14.10
N GLY A 161 23.85 2.27 14.94
CA GLY A 161 23.95 3.67 14.56
C GLY A 161 22.74 4.21 13.79
N GLY A 162 21.65 3.45 13.67
CA GLY A 162 20.39 3.82 13.03
C GLY A 162 19.79 5.15 13.47
N LYS A 163 20.11 5.61 14.69
CA LYS A 163 19.79 6.96 15.17
C LYS A 163 20.37 8.10 14.33
N LYS A 164 21.35 7.85 13.47
CA LYS A 164 21.88 8.84 12.51
C LYS A 164 21.11 8.88 11.19
N SER A 165 20.13 8.00 11.03
CA SER A 165 19.24 7.99 9.87
C SER A 165 17.94 8.73 10.14
N GLN A 166 17.88 9.62 11.14
CA GLN A 166 16.69 10.43 11.42
C GLN A 166 16.39 11.31 10.21
N LEU A 167 15.10 11.58 9.94
CA LEU A 167 14.70 12.51 8.88
C LEU A 167 15.47 13.85 8.95
N HIS A 168 15.65 14.41 10.15
CA HIS A 168 16.47 15.60 10.38
C HIS A 168 17.90 15.44 9.84
N ASP A 169 18.58 14.36 10.22
CA ASP A 169 19.99 14.12 9.88
C ASP A 169 20.15 13.87 8.38
N VAL A 170 19.20 13.15 7.78
CA VAL A 170 19.18 12.85 6.34
C VAL A 170 19.00 14.14 5.54
N VAL A 171 18.02 14.97 5.88
CA VAL A 171 17.80 16.27 5.21
C VAL A 171 18.99 17.20 5.44
N SER A 172 19.51 17.26 6.66
CA SER A 172 20.71 18.04 6.97
C SER A 172 21.90 17.60 6.11
N GLY A 173 22.08 16.29 5.89
CA GLY A 173 23.10 15.75 5.01
C GLY A 173 22.91 16.16 3.55
N VAL A 174 21.68 16.10 3.03
CA VAL A 174 21.35 16.57 1.66
C VAL A 174 21.74 18.04 1.50
N ILE A 175 21.32 18.89 2.45
CA ILE A 175 21.59 20.33 2.43
C ILE A 175 23.10 20.59 2.57
N GLN A 176 23.82 19.92 3.47
CA GLN A 176 25.27 20.09 3.63
C GLN A 176 26.05 19.77 2.36
N ARG A 177 25.61 18.80 1.56
CA ARG A 177 26.21 18.46 0.26
C ARG A 177 25.85 19.46 -0.85
N GLY A 178 25.01 20.46 -0.56
CA GLY A 178 24.56 21.47 -1.52
C GLY A 178 23.42 21.00 -2.42
N GLY A 179 22.70 19.93 -2.03
CA GLY A 179 21.42 19.59 -2.63
C GLY A 179 20.29 20.44 -2.05
N SER A 180 19.14 20.45 -2.71
CA SER A 180 17.91 21.12 -2.24
C SER A 180 16.91 20.11 -1.69
N PHE A 181 16.11 20.54 -0.70
CA PHE A 181 15.03 19.75 -0.14
C PHE A 181 13.75 20.56 -0.07
N HIS A 182 12.70 20.05 -0.70
CA HIS A 182 11.38 20.68 -0.75
C HIS A 182 10.31 19.69 -0.32
N ALA A 183 9.55 20.01 0.72
CA ALA A 183 8.45 19.19 1.19
C ALA A 183 7.12 19.94 1.10
N LEU A 184 6.12 19.28 0.53
CA LEU A 184 4.73 19.73 0.49
C LEU A 184 3.86 18.67 1.15
N VAL A 185 3.51 18.92 2.42
CA VAL A 185 2.82 17.94 3.27
C VAL A 185 1.43 18.43 3.60
N TRP A 186 0.46 17.53 3.61
CA TRP A 186 -0.93 17.87 3.93
C TRP A 186 -1.02 18.61 5.28
N ALA A 187 -1.84 19.67 5.32
CA ALA A 187 -2.22 20.41 6.53
C ALA A 187 -3.14 19.55 7.42
N ASN A 188 -2.63 18.39 7.80
CA ASN A 188 -3.36 17.33 8.47
C ASN A 188 -3.81 17.77 9.86
N LEU A 189 -5.12 17.82 10.08
CA LEU A 189 -5.69 18.19 11.37
C LEU A 189 -5.53 17.08 12.42
N LEU A 190 -5.40 15.82 12.01
CA LEU A 190 -5.21 14.67 12.91
C LEU A 190 -3.78 14.65 13.46
N ASP A 191 -2.79 14.85 12.59
CA ASP A 191 -1.37 14.82 12.95
C ASP A 191 -0.75 16.21 13.06
N LYS A 192 -1.57 17.23 13.35
CA LYS A 192 -1.18 18.65 13.29
C LYS A 192 0.09 18.96 14.10
N SER A 193 0.13 18.50 15.35
CA SER A 193 1.25 18.78 16.26
C SER A 193 2.56 18.17 15.74
N GLN A 194 2.49 16.93 15.27
CA GLN A 194 3.62 16.19 14.73
C GLN A 194 4.15 16.85 13.45
N ASN A 195 3.27 17.13 12.48
CA ASN A 195 3.64 17.78 11.23
C ASN A 195 4.23 19.18 11.45
N ILE A 196 3.69 19.96 12.39
CA ILE A 196 4.26 21.28 12.76
C ILE A 196 5.67 21.12 13.31
N LYS A 197 5.89 20.16 14.20
CA LYS A 197 7.20 19.88 14.78
C LYS A 197 8.23 19.53 13.69
N VAL A 198 7.88 18.66 12.74
CA VAL A 198 8.78 18.29 11.63
C VAL A 198 9.06 19.49 10.74
N ARG A 199 8.04 20.25 10.33
CA ARG A 199 8.21 21.45 9.52
C ARG A 199 9.19 22.42 10.17
N ASP A 200 9.00 22.72 11.45
CA ASP A 200 9.81 23.70 12.18
C ASP A 200 11.25 23.22 12.34
N ASP A 201 11.45 21.93 12.63
CA ASP A 201 12.76 21.29 12.71
C ASP A 201 13.51 21.34 11.37
N ILE A 202 12.86 20.91 10.29
CA ILE A 202 13.47 20.92 8.94
C ILE A 202 13.76 22.34 8.48
N ASN A 203 12.83 23.28 8.65
CA ASN A 203 13.06 24.69 8.26
C ASN A 203 14.12 25.37 9.13
N ALA A 204 14.48 24.82 10.30
CA ALA A 204 15.56 25.33 11.13
C ALA A 204 16.96 24.91 10.65
N ILE A 205 17.08 23.84 9.85
CA ILE A 205 18.37 23.36 9.31
C ILE A 205 19.13 24.50 8.62
N PRO A 206 20.41 24.78 8.95
CA PRO A 206 21.16 25.90 8.39
C PRO A 206 21.23 25.89 6.86
N VAL A 207 21.43 27.07 6.28
CA VAL A 207 21.71 27.20 4.85
C VAL A 207 22.99 26.43 4.49
N SER A 208 22.98 25.75 3.35
CA SER A 208 24.15 25.05 2.82
C SER A 208 25.27 26.02 2.43
N PRO A 209 26.50 25.52 2.25
CA PRO A 209 27.59 26.30 1.67
C PRO A 209 27.29 26.86 0.27
N THR A 210 26.37 26.25 -0.48
CA THR A 210 25.96 26.69 -1.82
C THR A 210 24.74 27.62 -1.82
N GLY A 211 24.18 27.95 -0.64
CA GLY A 211 23.04 28.86 -0.49
C GLY A 211 21.66 28.20 -0.42
N GLU A 212 21.58 26.87 -0.58
CA GLU A 212 20.34 26.10 -0.44
C GLU A 212 19.83 26.07 1.00
N LYS A 213 18.52 26.27 1.19
CA LYS A 213 17.81 26.17 2.47
C LYS A 213 16.63 25.20 2.27
N PRO A 214 16.42 24.21 3.14
CA PRO A 214 15.27 23.32 3.00
C PRO A 214 13.97 24.12 3.18
N LEU A 215 12.96 23.75 2.39
CA LEU A 215 11.64 24.35 2.45
C LEU A 215 10.59 23.27 2.69
N PHE A 216 10.04 23.25 3.89
CA PHE A 216 8.89 22.47 4.25
C PHE A 216 7.67 23.39 4.38
N ILE A 217 6.64 23.13 3.58
CA ILE A 217 5.37 23.87 3.61
C ILE A 217 4.18 22.94 3.72
N PHE A 218 3.08 23.49 4.20
CA PHE A 218 1.80 22.79 4.25
C PHE A 218 0.97 23.02 3.00
N ASP A 219 0.26 21.98 2.61
CA ASP A 219 -0.75 21.97 1.56
C ASP A 219 -2.15 21.94 2.19
N ASP A 220 -2.98 22.92 1.90
CA ASP A 220 -4.37 23.01 2.33
C ASP A 220 -5.35 23.17 1.15
N ARG A 221 -4.92 22.83 -0.09
CA ARG A 221 -5.63 23.18 -1.32
C ARG A 221 -7.00 22.51 -1.49
N THR A 222 -7.33 21.50 -0.69
CA THR A 222 -8.57 20.75 -0.85
C THR A 222 -9.76 21.47 -0.21
N ARG A 223 -10.87 21.55 -0.93
CA ARG A 223 -12.03 22.40 -0.56
C ARG A 223 -12.87 21.85 0.59
N VAL A 224 -12.88 20.54 0.80
CA VAL A 224 -13.75 19.88 1.79
C VAL A 224 -12.90 19.44 2.96
N VAL A 225 -13.39 19.65 4.19
CA VAL A 225 -12.67 19.34 5.43
C VAL A 225 -12.28 17.86 5.56
N THR A 226 -13.00 16.96 4.88
CA THR A 226 -12.72 15.52 4.83
C THR A 226 -11.80 15.10 3.69
N SER A 227 -11.47 16.01 2.77
CA SER A 227 -10.51 15.75 1.70
C SER A 227 -9.08 15.89 2.23
N SER A 228 -8.13 15.30 1.50
CA SER A 228 -6.72 15.44 1.81
C SER A 228 -5.86 15.36 0.56
N HIS A 229 -4.67 15.95 0.63
CA HIS A 229 -3.56 15.60 -0.24
C HIS A 229 -2.96 14.29 0.28
N HIS A 230 -3.17 13.19 -0.46
CA HIS A 230 -2.80 11.84 0.00
C HIS A 230 -1.64 11.22 -0.80
N GLN A 231 -1.03 12.00 -1.70
CA GLN A 231 0.11 11.57 -2.51
C GLN A 231 1.35 11.43 -1.62
N LYS A 232 2.02 10.27 -1.72
CA LYS A 232 3.23 9.94 -0.95
C LYS A 232 4.34 9.67 -1.95
N ASN A 233 5.12 10.72 -2.20
CA ASN A 233 6.13 10.70 -3.24
C ASN A 233 7.44 11.22 -2.66
N LEU A 234 8.53 10.50 -2.88
CA LEU A 234 9.89 11.01 -2.69
C LEU A 234 10.59 10.97 -4.04
N ILE A 235 11.00 12.13 -4.53
CA ILE A 235 11.67 12.27 -5.83
C ILE A 235 13.06 12.82 -5.59
N ILE A 236 14.05 12.17 -6.18
CA ILE A 236 15.45 12.61 -6.19
C ILE A 236 15.84 12.77 -7.64
N ALA A 237 16.10 14.01 -8.05
CA ALA A 237 16.43 14.34 -9.43
C ALA A 237 17.77 15.07 -9.48
N ALA A 238 18.66 14.61 -10.36
CA ALA A 238 19.93 15.29 -10.61
C ALA A 238 19.70 16.75 -11.07
N ASN A 239 20.69 17.60 -10.79
CA ASN A 239 20.72 18.98 -11.29
C ASN A 239 20.68 19.01 -12.83
N THR A 240 21.52 18.18 -13.44
CA THR A 240 21.56 17.89 -14.87
C THR A 240 21.20 16.44 -15.07
N SER A 241 20.18 16.17 -15.88
CA SER A 241 19.76 14.82 -16.25
C SER A 241 20.10 14.61 -17.72
N THR A 242 21.40 14.63 -18.03
CA THR A 242 21.91 14.51 -19.41
C THR A 242 22.70 13.23 -19.64
N GLY A 243 23.20 12.58 -18.58
CA GLY A 243 23.78 11.24 -18.63
C GLY A 243 22.73 10.12 -18.63
N VAL A 244 23.08 8.99 -19.25
CA VAL A 244 22.29 7.73 -19.19
C VAL A 244 22.17 7.16 -17.77
N ASP A 245 23.03 7.61 -16.86
CA ASP A 245 23.02 7.19 -15.45
C ASP A 245 22.44 8.28 -14.52
N GLU A 246 21.92 9.39 -15.08
CA GLU A 246 21.43 10.56 -14.33
C GLU A 246 19.91 10.68 -14.40
N HIS A 247 19.21 9.54 -14.31
CA HIS A 247 17.75 9.49 -14.29
C HIS A 247 17.18 9.83 -12.92
N PRO A 248 16.04 10.55 -12.85
CA PRO A 248 15.38 10.82 -11.57
C PRO A 248 14.86 9.51 -10.96
N VAL A 249 15.02 9.35 -9.65
CA VAL A 249 14.42 8.27 -8.88
C VAL A 249 13.15 8.80 -8.24
N ALA A 250 12.06 8.04 -8.33
CA ALA A 250 10.80 8.36 -7.70
C ALA A 250 10.28 7.16 -6.91
N PHE A 251 10.14 7.34 -5.59
CA PHE A 251 9.39 6.44 -4.74
C PHE A 251 7.95 6.91 -4.69
N VAL A 252 7.03 6.06 -5.09
CA VAL A 252 5.59 6.33 -5.07
C VAL A 252 4.87 5.14 -4.43
N GLY A 253 3.87 5.39 -3.59
CA GLY A 253 3.14 4.29 -2.96
C GLY A 253 2.28 4.69 -1.77
N GLY A 254 2.08 3.74 -0.85
CA GLY A 254 1.23 3.89 0.32
C GLY A 254 1.93 4.30 1.61
N VAL A 255 3.26 4.48 1.60
CA VAL A 255 4.09 4.68 2.80
C VAL A 255 4.46 6.15 2.97
N ASP A 256 4.06 6.75 4.10
CA ASP A 256 4.57 8.06 4.54
C ASP A 256 5.89 7.89 5.33
N ILE A 257 6.75 8.91 5.32
CA ILE A 257 7.94 8.98 6.20
C ILE A 257 7.48 9.50 7.58
N THR A 258 6.82 8.63 8.33
CA THR A 258 6.20 8.94 9.63
C THR A 258 6.25 7.73 10.56
N SER A 259 5.90 7.93 11.82
CA SER A 259 5.83 6.87 12.83
C SER A 259 4.90 5.71 12.44
N ASP A 260 5.20 4.53 12.97
CA ASP A 260 4.45 3.29 12.75
C ASP A 260 4.33 2.88 11.28
N ARG A 261 5.32 3.25 10.44
CA ARG A 261 5.39 2.83 9.04
C ARG A 261 6.54 1.89 8.75
N TRP A 262 7.61 1.91 9.53
CA TRP A 262 8.72 0.98 9.36
C TRP A 262 8.32 -0.39 9.90
N ASP A 263 8.42 -1.42 9.07
CA ASP A 263 8.06 -2.79 9.41
C ASP A 263 8.82 -3.79 8.50
N THR A 264 8.90 -5.03 8.96
CA THR A 264 9.53 -6.16 8.27
C THR A 264 8.47 -7.16 7.81
N ILE A 265 8.91 -8.16 7.04
CA ILE A 265 8.05 -9.30 6.65
C ILE A 265 7.44 -10.06 7.85
N TYR A 266 7.99 -9.90 9.06
CA TYR A 266 7.55 -10.62 10.25
C TYR A 266 6.42 -9.92 11.02
N HIS A 267 6.19 -8.62 10.81
CA HIS A 267 5.18 -7.83 11.55
C HIS A 267 5.27 -7.99 13.08
N ASN A 268 6.47 -7.79 13.63
CA ASN A 268 6.76 -7.98 15.07
C ASN A 268 6.52 -6.72 15.90
#